data_AF-A0AAC9JH30-F1
#
_entry.id   AF-A0AAC9JH30-F1
#
_cell.length_a   1.000
_cell.length_b   1.000
_cell.length_c   1.000
_cell.angle_alpha   90.00
_cell.angle_beta   90.00
_cell.angle_gamma   90.00
#
_symmetry.space_group_name_H-M   'P 1'
#
loop_
_entity.id
_entity.type
_entity.pdbx_description
1 polymer ?
#
loop_
_entity_poly.entity_id
_entity_poly.type
_entity_poly.pdbx_seq_one_letter_code
_entity_poly.pdbx_strand_id
1 'polypeptide(L)'
;MMELTKTNGVAANEDTSTGSFSEEEIALLCEKGDEDALTSLVMSHLWLVSSIANKFSTFNISLLELIETGNSGLLLAARRFKPGIGRFSTFAYSFVEGEMLSLIKESTHVIRISRTMTKRQKDIKECQKAGIVSELEISAHLGISPKKVSEALQSPSTYISVDDIDEKNCTYDGEELFHSDILLSEQKEIVQQLLELIPKEKDREIIKLRFGLGGQAPMKRTQIALRYQVSEEAIRQREKNTLSRLNYHLKRQDIHLDILSDA
;
A
#
# COMPACT_ATOMS: atom_id res chain seq x y z
N MET A 1 -49.15 -12.72 51.55
CA MET A 1 -49.55 -13.88 50.72
C MET A 1 -48.82 -13.73 49.39
N MET A 2 -47.55 -14.14 49.34
CA MET A 2 -47.07 -15.45 48.85
C MET A 2 -47.13 -15.51 47.31
N GLU A 3 -46.10 -15.81 46.53
CA GLU A 3 -44.67 -16.05 46.73
C GLU A 3 -44.07 -16.07 45.31
N LEU A 4 -42.89 -15.47 45.11
CA LEU A 4 -42.13 -15.55 43.87
C LEU A 4 -41.38 -16.88 43.85
N THR A 5 -41.80 -17.83 43.00
CA THR A 5 -41.08 -19.09 42.79
C THR A 5 -39.92 -18.87 41.83
N LYS A 6 -38.75 -18.60 42.42
CA LYS A 6 -37.45 -18.92 41.80
C LYS A 6 -37.39 -20.43 41.54
N THR A 7 -37.19 -20.84 40.30
CA THR A 7 -36.71 -22.19 39.98
C THR A 7 -35.26 -22.09 39.54
N ASN A 8 -34.41 -22.67 40.38
CA ASN A 8 -33.02 -23.00 40.13
C ASN A 8 -32.91 -24.10 39.08
N GLY A 9 -31.78 -24.14 38.38
CA GLY A 9 -31.11 -25.40 38.10
C GLY A 9 -30.80 -25.69 36.63
N VAL A 10 -29.66 -25.19 36.15
CA VAL A 10 -28.69 -26.08 35.49
C VAL A 10 -27.33 -25.76 36.10
N ALA A 11 -26.89 -26.68 36.96
CA ALA A 11 -25.56 -26.70 37.53
C ALA A 11 -24.54 -26.98 36.42
N ALA A 12 -23.62 -26.04 36.23
CA ALA A 12 -22.32 -26.33 35.63
C ALA A 12 -21.32 -26.42 36.79
N ASN A 13 -21.25 -27.61 37.40
CA ASN A 13 -20.10 -28.01 38.18
C ASN A 13 -19.10 -28.62 37.19
N GLU A 14 -17.98 -27.96 36.96
CA GLU A 14 -16.71 -28.67 36.89
C GLU A 14 -15.73 -27.94 37.81
N ASP A 15 -15.51 -28.59 38.94
CA ASP A 15 -14.41 -28.34 39.84
C ASP A 15 -13.09 -28.44 39.08
N THR A 16 -12.37 -27.32 38.98
CA THR A 16 -10.91 -27.38 39.07
C THR A 16 -10.51 -26.53 40.26
N SER A 17 -10.36 -27.21 41.39
CA SER A 17 -9.58 -26.71 42.50
C SER A 17 -8.18 -26.37 41.99
N THR A 18 -7.93 -25.12 41.62
CA THR A 18 -6.57 -24.58 41.68
C THR A 18 -6.22 -24.54 43.16
N GLY A 19 -5.67 -25.65 43.66
CA GLY A 19 -4.83 -25.60 44.84
C GLY A 19 -3.86 -24.44 44.61
N SER A 20 -3.89 -23.44 45.49
CA SER A 20 -3.14 -22.21 45.31
C SER A 20 -1.65 -22.48 45.50
N PHE A 21 -1.04 -23.13 44.52
CA PHE A 21 0.40 -23.16 44.41
C PHE A 21 0.87 -21.71 44.33
N SER A 22 1.87 -21.37 45.14
CA SER A 22 2.46 -20.03 45.09
C SER A 22 2.99 -19.76 43.68
N GLU A 23 2.95 -18.51 43.21
CA GLU A 23 3.54 -18.12 41.91
C GLU A 23 5.00 -18.64 41.78
N GLU A 24 5.70 -18.74 42.92
CA GLU A 24 7.06 -19.28 43.02
C GLU A 24 7.13 -20.80 42.78
N GLU A 25 6.15 -21.56 43.25
CA GLU A 25 6.07 -23.02 43.05
C GLU A 25 5.75 -23.35 41.59
N ILE A 26 4.85 -22.57 40.98
CA ILE A 26 4.53 -22.69 39.56
C ILE A 26 5.75 -22.33 38.71
N ALA A 27 6.52 -21.30 39.08
CA ALA A 27 7.77 -20.94 38.40
C ALA A 27 8.82 -22.06 38.45
N LEU A 28 8.94 -22.75 39.60
CA LEU A 28 9.83 -23.91 39.76
C LEU A 28 9.40 -25.10 38.88
N LEU A 29 8.10 -25.32 38.73
CA LEU A 29 7.56 -26.37 37.84
C LEU A 29 7.77 -26.01 36.37
N CYS A 30 7.56 -24.75 35.99
CA CYS A 30 7.86 -24.24 34.66
C CYS A 30 9.36 -24.42 34.29
N GLU A 31 10.28 -24.21 35.23
CA GLU A 31 11.72 -24.44 34.99
C GLU A 31 12.04 -25.91 34.73
N LYS A 32 11.26 -26.84 35.30
CA LYS A 32 11.36 -28.28 35.03
C LYS A 32 10.69 -28.69 33.71
N GLY A 33 10.10 -27.76 32.97
CA GLY A 33 9.44 -28.01 31.69
C GLY A 33 8.01 -28.55 31.81
N ASP A 34 7.34 -28.29 32.94
CA ASP A 34 5.93 -28.65 33.13
C ASP A 34 5.01 -27.69 32.35
N GLU A 35 4.41 -28.18 31.26
CA GLU A 35 3.52 -27.40 30.40
C GLU A 35 2.15 -27.13 31.06
N ASP A 36 1.69 -27.98 31.98
CA ASP A 36 0.42 -27.78 32.68
C ASP A 36 0.54 -26.62 33.68
N ALA A 37 1.67 -26.55 34.37
CA ALA A 37 2.03 -25.42 35.24
C ALA A 37 2.14 -24.11 34.45
N LEU A 38 2.77 -24.14 33.28
CA LEU A 38 2.88 -22.99 32.38
C LEU A 38 1.51 -22.50 31.92
N THR A 39 0.65 -23.43 31.50
CA THR A 39 -0.70 -23.12 31.03
C THR A 39 -1.54 -22.50 32.14
N SER A 40 -1.48 -23.07 33.36
CA SER A 40 -2.16 -22.50 34.53
C SER A 40 -1.67 -21.09 34.88
N LEU A 41 -0.35 -20.84 34.80
CA LEU A 41 0.22 -19.51 35.03
C LEU A 41 -0.26 -18.48 34.01
N VAL A 42 -0.30 -18.86 32.74
CA VAL A 42 -0.78 -17.99 31.65
C VAL A 42 -2.27 -17.72 31.79
N MET A 43 -3.09 -18.76 31.99
CA MET A 43 -4.55 -18.64 32.10
C MET A 43 -4.99 -17.73 33.26
N SER A 44 -4.32 -17.83 34.42
CA SER A 44 -4.59 -16.96 35.57
C SER A 44 -4.29 -15.48 35.33
N HIS A 45 -3.45 -15.15 34.34
CA HIS A 45 -2.98 -13.79 34.07
C HIS A 45 -3.45 -13.22 32.72
N LEU A 46 -4.37 -13.89 32.01
CA LEU A 46 -4.93 -13.39 30.75
C LEU A 46 -5.58 -11.99 30.88
N TRP A 47 -6.12 -11.66 32.06
CA TRP A 47 -6.70 -10.35 32.33
C TRP A 47 -5.71 -9.19 32.15
N LEU A 48 -4.41 -9.43 32.37
CA LEU A 48 -3.35 -8.43 32.21
C LEU A 48 -3.24 -7.98 30.76
N VAL A 49 -3.35 -8.92 29.82
CA VAL A 49 -3.30 -8.64 28.38
C VAL A 49 -4.47 -7.74 27.97
N SER A 50 -5.68 -8.07 28.41
CA SER A 50 -6.87 -7.25 28.14
C SER A 50 -6.73 -5.83 28.73
N SER A 51 -6.20 -5.70 29.95
CA SER A 51 -5.97 -4.40 30.58
C SER A 51 -4.96 -3.54 29.82
N ILE A 52 -3.88 -4.13 29.30
CA ILE A 52 -2.85 -3.42 28.52
C ILE A 52 -3.37 -3.09 27.12
N ALA A 53 -4.05 -4.02 26.45
CA ALA A 53 -4.57 -3.84 25.09
C ALA A 53 -5.52 -2.64 24.99
N ASN A 54 -6.37 -2.42 26.01
CA ASN A 54 -7.29 -1.28 26.04
C ASN A 54 -6.57 0.09 25.95
N LYS A 55 -5.32 0.20 26.43
CA LYS A 55 -4.53 1.43 26.31
C LYS A 55 -4.11 1.72 24.87
N PHE A 56 -4.04 0.69 24.03
CA PHE A 56 -3.62 0.76 22.63
C PHE A 56 -4.79 0.75 21.65
N SER A 57 -6.04 0.86 22.13
CA SER A 57 -7.23 0.90 21.28
C SER A 57 -7.31 2.13 20.36
N THR A 58 -6.47 3.15 20.57
CA THR A 58 -6.43 4.37 19.75
C THR A 58 -5.62 4.20 18.47
N PHE A 59 -4.88 3.10 18.31
CA PHE A 59 -4.15 2.78 17.09
C PHE A 59 -5.05 2.08 16.08
N ASN A 60 -4.78 2.26 14.78
CA ASN A 60 -5.55 1.65 13.70
C ASN A 60 -5.22 0.16 13.50
N ILE A 61 -5.38 -0.62 14.57
CA ILE A 61 -5.04 -2.04 14.64
C ILE A 61 -6.21 -2.76 15.29
N SER A 62 -6.51 -3.97 14.82
CA SER A 62 -7.56 -4.79 15.41
C SER A 62 -7.24 -5.10 16.88
N LEU A 63 -8.22 -4.89 17.76
CA LEU A 63 -8.10 -5.25 19.17
C LEU A 63 -7.77 -6.76 19.33
N LEU A 64 -8.30 -7.59 18.44
CA LEU A 64 -8.03 -9.03 18.45
C LEU A 64 -6.54 -9.31 18.19
N GLU A 65 -5.93 -8.65 17.20
CA GLU A 65 -4.50 -8.82 16.87
C GLU A 65 -3.59 -8.36 18.03
N LEU A 66 -3.98 -7.26 18.70
CA LEU A 66 -3.29 -6.79 19.90
C LEU A 66 -3.35 -7.84 21.02
N ILE A 67 -4.52 -8.44 21.26
CA ILE A 67 -4.71 -9.46 22.29
C ILE A 67 -3.91 -10.73 21.96
N GLU A 68 -3.95 -11.22 20.71
CA GLU A 68 -3.20 -12.41 20.30
C GLU A 68 -1.68 -12.21 20.45
N THR A 69 -1.19 -11.04 20.04
CA THR A 69 0.23 -10.70 20.18
C THR A 69 0.61 -10.54 21.66
N GLY A 70 -0.26 -9.91 22.46
CA GLY A 70 -0.08 -9.79 23.89
C GLY A 70 -0.05 -11.14 24.62
N ASN A 71 -0.91 -12.08 24.23
CA ASN A 71 -0.93 -13.44 24.75
C ASN A 71 0.38 -14.19 24.43
N SER A 72 0.94 -13.97 23.23
CA SER A 72 2.25 -14.49 22.85
C SER A 72 3.38 -13.92 23.72
N GLY A 73 3.33 -12.61 24.03
CA GLY A 73 4.24 -11.96 24.97
C GLY A 73 4.11 -12.47 26.41
N LEU A 74 2.88 -12.73 26.86
CA LEU A 74 2.60 -13.31 28.18
C LEU A 74 3.18 -14.73 28.31
N LEU A 75 3.01 -15.56 27.27
CA LEU A 75 3.60 -16.90 27.20
C LEU A 75 5.13 -16.84 27.26
N LEU A 76 5.75 -15.90 26.54
CA LEU A 76 7.21 -15.71 26.57
C LEU A 76 7.70 -15.28 27.96
N ALA A 77 6.93 -14.42 28.64
CA ALA A 77 7.21 -14.02 30.01
C ALA A 77 7.10 -15.20 30.98
N ALA A 78 6.05 -16.02 30.86
CA ALA A 78 5.84 -17.20 31.69
C ALA A 78 7.01 -18.19 31.58
N ARG A 79 7.52 -18.42 30.36
CA ARG A 79 8.69 -19.29 30.12
C ARG A 79 10.01 -18.75 30.69
N ARG A 80 10.13 -17.44 30.88
CA ARG A 80 11.35 -16.78 31.35
C ARG A 80 11.31 -16.37 32.82
N PHE A 81 10.15 -16.50 33.45
CA PHE A 81 9.95 -16.12 34.83
C PHE A 81 10.72 -17.05 35.77
N LYS A 82 11.45 -16.49 36.73
CA LYS A 82 12.21 -17.24 37.73
C LYS A 82 11.75 -16.88 39.13
N PRO A 83 11.79 -17.83 40.08
CA PRO A 83 11.51 -17.55 41.48
C PRO A 83 12.49 -16.49 42.02
N GLY A 84 11.96 -15.51 42.77
CA GLY A 84 12.75 -14.41 43.37
C GLY A 84 12.85 -13.11 42.55
N ILE A 85 12.30 -13.05 41.33
CA ILE A 85 12.26 -11.80 40.54
C ILE A 85 11.13 -10.84 41.01
N GLY A 86 10.17 -11.35 41.79
CA GLY A 86 9.00 -10.60 42.28
C GLY A 86 7.70 -11.17 41.72
N ARG A 87 6.62 -10.37 41.73
CA ARG A 87 5.30 -10.80 41.20
C ARG A 87 5.35 -11.01 39.69
N PHE A 88 4.70 -12.07 39.21
CA PHE A 88 4.67 -12.39 37.78
C PHE A 88 4.07 -11.26 36.94
N SER A 89 2.99 -10.63 37.42
CA SER A 89 2.31 -9.52 36.73
C SER A 89 3.22 -8.34 36.41
N THR A 90 4.11 -7.96 37.33
CA THR A 90 5.09 -6.89 37.12
C THR A 90 6.12 -7.27 36.07
N PHE A 91 6.60 -8.51 36.10
CA PHE A 91 7.56 -9.01 35.12
C PHE A 91 6.95 -9.12 33.72
N ALA A 92 5.75 -9.69 33.62
CA ALA A 92 5.04 -9.89 32.37
C ALA A 92 4.64 -8.59 31.68
N TYR A 93 4.39 -7.51 32.44
CA TYR A 93 3.99 -6.21 31.90
C TYR A 93 4.91 -5.73 30.76
N SER A 94 6.22 -5.72 30.97
CA SER A 94 7.18 -5.24 29.96
C SER A 94 7.26 -6.12 28.70
N PHE A 95 6.97 -7.42 28.82
CA PHE A 95 6.94 -8.34 27.68
C PHE A 95 5.66 -8.13 26.86
N VAL A 96 4.51 -8.08 27.53
CA VAL A 96 3.21 -7.87 26.86
C VAL A 96 3.19 -6.50 26.17
N GLU A 97 3.59 -5.44 26.86
CA GLU A 97 3.66 -4.09 26.30
C GLU A 97 4.67 -4.01 25.15
N GLY A 98 5.84 -4.66 25.29
CA GLY A 98 6.88 -4.68 24.27
C GLY A 98 6.45 -5.35 22.96
N GLU A 99 5.81 -6.52 23.05
CA GLU A 99 5.29 -7.25 21.88
C GLU A 99 4.16 -6.48 21.19
N MET A 100 3.21 -5.91 21.94
CA MET A 100 2.15 -5.06 21.37
C MET A 100 2.73 -3.82 20.68
N LEU A 101 3.70 -3.14 21.30
CA LEU A 101 4.38 -2.00 20.67
C LEU A 101 5.19 -2.39 19.43
N SER A 102 5.71 -3.62 19.38
CA SER A 102 6.39 -4.15 18.21
C SER A 102 5.40 -4.33 17.06
N LEU A 103 4.24 -4.96 17.33
CA LEU A 103 3.16 -5.08 16.36
C LEU A 103 2.72 -3.72 15.84
N ILE A 104 2.48 -2.75 16.73
CA ILE A 104 2.08 -1.39 16.33
C ILE A 104 3.10 -0.77 15.38
N LYS A 105 4.40 -0.94 15.63
CA LYS A 105 5.44 -0.41 14.74
C LYS A 105 5.46 -1.12 13.37
N GLU A 106 5.17 -2.41 13.34
CA GLU A 106 5.14 -3.19 12.11
C GLU A 106 3.87 -2.91 11.29
N SER A 107 2.72 -2.73 11.93
CA SER A 107 1.42 -2.50 11.26
C SER A 107 1.14 -1.04 10.91
N THR A 108 1.75 -0.08 11.62
CA THR A 108 1.60 1.36 11.28
C THR A 108 2.23 1.75 9.94
N HIS A 109 3.15 0.93 9.41
CA HIS A 109 3.83 1.23 8.16
C HIS A 109 3.38 0.24 7.09
N VAL A 110 2.63 0.72 6.08
CA VAL A 110 2.19 -0.09 4.93
C VAL A 110 3.38 -0.73 4.21
N ILE A 111 4.52 -0.03 4.16
CA ILE A 111 5.78 -0.55 3.64
C ILE A 111 6.79 -0.64 4.79
N ARG A 112 7.32 -1.85 5.02
CA ARG A 112 8.32 -2.11 6.06
C ARG A 112 9.64 -1.42 5.74
N ILE A 113 9.99 -0.39 6.52
CA ILE A 113 11.28 0.29 6.44
C ILE A 113 12.32 -0.45 7.29
N SER A 114 13.54 -0.61 6.76
CA SER A 114 14.64 -1.23 7.53
C SER A 114 15.01 -0.41 8.77
N ARG A 115 15.31 -1.10 9.89
CA ARG A 115 15.75 -0.46 11.16
C ARG A 115 16.91 0.52 10.95
N THR A 116 17.84 0.19 10.05
CA THR A 116 18.98 1.06 9.73
C THR A 116 18.53 2.37 9.09
N MET A 117 17.50 2.33 8.24
CA MET A 117 16.95 3.50 7.58
C MET A 117 16.16 4.37 8.56
N THR A 118 15.33 3.77 9.41
CA THR A 118 14.60 4.50 10.47
C THR A 118 15.54 5.20 11.44
N LYS A 119 16.68 4.58 11.79
CA LYS A 119 17.71 5.20 12.62
C LYS A 119 18.29 6.43 11.93
N ARG A 120 18.70 6.32 10.66
CA ARG A 120 19.22 7.45 9.88
C ARG A 120 18.22 8.60 9.80
N GLN A 121 16.94 8.31 9.59
CA GLN A 121 15.90 9.35 9.57
C GLN A 121 15.77 10.08 10.91
N LYS A 122 15.89 9.37 12.04
CA LYS A 122 15.90 10.02 13.37
C LYS A 122 17.12 10.91 13.55
N ASP A 123 18.31 10.38 13.24
CA ASP A 123 19.57 11.12 13.36
C ASP A 123 19.54 12.40 12.49
N ILE A 124 19.03 12.30 11.25
CA ILE A 124 18.83 13.45 10.35
C ILE A 124 17.84 14.46 10.93
N LYS A 125 16.70 14.00 11.48
CA LYS A 125 15.71 14.88 12.13
C LYS A 125 16.30 15.59 13.35
N GLU A 126 17.19 14.94 14.10
CA GLU A 126 17.90 15.58 15.22
C GLU A 126 18.87 16.67 14.73
N CYS A 127 19.62 16.41 13.66
CA CYS A 127 20.47 17.43 13.02
C CYS A 127 19.66 18.63 12.51
N GLN A 128 18.49 18.38 11.91
CA GLN A 128 17.59 19.45 11.46
C GLN A 128 17.05 20.28 12.63
N LYS A 129 16.71 19.66 13.77
CA LYS A 129 16.33 20.38 15.00
C LYS A 129 17.47 21.22 15.58
N ALA A 130 18.71 20.79 15.39
CA ALA A 130 19.91 21.55 15.75
C ALA A 130 20.24 22.69 14.76
N GLY A 131 19.46 22.87 13.70
CA GLY A 131 19.62 23.94 12.70
C GLY A 131 20.50 23.56 11.50
N ILE A 132 20.92 22.30 11.39
CA ILE A 132 21.73 21.81 10.26
C ILE A 132 20.77 21.31 9.18
N VAL A 133 20.61 22.09 8.11
CA VAL A 133 19.62 21.80 7.05
C VAL A 133 20.28 21.31 5.76
N SER A 134 21.54 21.69 5.50
CA SER A 134 22.24 21.31 4.27
C SER A 134 22.59 19.83 4.27
N GLU A 135 22.26 19.11 3.19
CA GLU A 135 22.58 17.68 3.04
C GLU A 135 24.08 17.39 3.20
N LEU A 136 24.94 18.32 2.76
CA LEU A 136 26.39 18.21 2.87
C LEU A 136 26.87 18.35 4.32
N GLU A 137 26.24 19.23 5.09
CA GLU A 137 26.57 19.44 6.51
C GLU A 137 26.07 18.26 7.36
N ILE A 138 24.88 17.75 7.06
CA ILE A 138 24.32 16.53 7.67
C ILE A 138 25.22 15.33 7.38
N SER A 139 25.69 15.19 6.14
CA SER A 139 26.64 14.16 5.71
C SER A 139 27.96 14.23 6.51
N ALA A 140 28.53 15.42 6.67
CA ALA A 140 29.75 15.64 7.43
C ALA A 140 29.57 15.36 8.94
N HIS A 141 28.43 15.78 9.51
CA HIS A 141 28.12 15.60 10.92
C HIS A 141 27.87 14.13 11.28
N LEU A 142 27.18 13.38 10.43
CA LEU A 142 26.84 11.97 10.66
C LEU A 142 27.90 10.99 10.13
N GLY A 143 28.85 11.45 9.32
CA GLY A 143 29.86 10.61 8.67
C GLY A 143 29.28 9.65 7.62
N ILE A 144 28.15 10.02 7.01
CA ILE A 144 27.41 9.20 6.04
C ILE A 144 27.53 9.84 4.65
N SER A 145 27.64 9.05 3.58
CA SER A 145 27.69 9.58 2.20
C SER A 145 26.44 10.41 1.86
N PRO A 146 26.57 11.53 1.10
CA PRO A 146 25.44 12.40 0.78
C PRO A 146 24.31 11.68 0.02
N LYS A 147 24.64 10.69 -0.82
CA LYS A 147 23.65 9.83 -1.49
C LYS A 147 22.70 9.12 -0.52
N LYS A 148 23.24 8.60 0.60
CA LYS A 148 22.46 7.91 1.63
C LYS A 148 21.66 8.87 2.49
N VAL A 149 22.10 10.13 2.62
CA VAL A 149 21.33 11.18 3.29
C VAL A 149 20.12 11.54 2.44
N SER A 150 20.33 11.76 1.14
CA SER A 150 19.27 12.02 0.17
C SER A 150 18.26 10.86 0.09
N GLU A 151 18.73 9.61 0.05
CA GLU A 151 17.88 8.41 0.09
C GLU A 151 17.01 8.34 1.37
N ALA A 152 17.59 8.67 2.54
CA ALA A 152 16.86 8.67 3.79
C ALA A 152 15.82 9.81 3.90
N LEU A 153 16.09 10.95 3.27
CA LEU A 153 15.17 12.09 3.17
C LEU A 153 14.02 11.84 2.19
N GLN A 154 14.30 11.15 1.08
CA GLN A 154 13.29 10.80 0.08
C GLN A 154 12.39 9.63 0.50
N SER A 155 12.86 8.80 1.43
CA SER A 155 12.03 7.71 1.97
C SER A 155 10.82 8.30 2.70
N PRO A 156 9.59 8.00 2.26
CA PRO A 156 8.38 8.51 2.91
C PRO A 156 8.32 7.99 4.35
N SER A 157 8.04 8.90 5.30
CA SER A 157 7.86 8.55 6.71
C SER A 157 6.40 8.29 7.09
N THR A 158 5.47 8.64 6.20
CA THR A 158 4.02 8.55 6.42
C THR A 158 3.37 8.11 5.11
N TYR A 159 2.42 7.19 5.19
CA TYR A 159 1.59 6.78 4.07
C TYR A 159 0.21 7.43 4.24
N ILE A 160 -0.38 7.86 3.14
CA ILE A 160 -1.76 8.36 3.08
C ILE A 160 -2.54 7.30 2.30
N SER A 161 -3.72 6.91 2.80
CA SER A 161 -4.60 6.01 2.05
C SER A 161 -5.02 6.70 0.75
N VAL A 162 -5.12 5.95 -0.35
CA VAL A 162 -5.64 6.50 -1.61
C VAL A 162 -7.06 7.03 -1.43
N ASP A 163 -7.85 6.41 -0.55
CA ASP A 163 -9.21 6.83 -0.21
C ASP A 163 -9.28 8.15 0.59
N ASP A 164 -8.17 8.57 1.21
CA ASP A 164 -8.08 9.82 1.99
C ASP A 164 -7.54 11.00 1.16
N ILE A 165 -7.31 10.79 -0.15
CA ILE A 165 -6.78 11.84 -1.02
C ILE A 165 -7.93 12.64 -1.64
N ASP A 166 -8.04 13.92 -1.26
CA ASP A 166 -8.89 14.87 -1.97
C ASP A 166 -8.43 15.02 -3.43
N GLU A 167 -9.34 14.83 -4.39
CA GLU A 167 -9.10 14.92 -5.86
C GLU A 167 -8.31 16.19 -6.29
N LYS A 168 -8.36 17.26 -5.49
CA LYS A 168 -7.74 18.54 -5.79
C LYS A 168 -6.22 18.59 -5.57
N ASN A 169 -5.63 17.58 -4.92
CA ASN A 169 -4.19 17.53 -4.60
C ASN A 169 -3.44 16.37 -5.29
N CYS A 170 -4.06 15.68 -6.24
CA CYS A 170 -3.41 14.64 -7.01
C CYS A 170 -2.65 15.21 -8.22
N THR A 171 -1.32 15.13 -8.21
CA THR A 171 -0.57 14.92 -9.45
C THR A 171 -0.50 13.41 -9.67
N TYR A 172 -1.55 12.84 -10.25
CA TYR A 172 -1.56 11.42 -10.63
C TYR A 172 -0.66 11.26 -11.85
N ASP A 173 0.59 10.83 -11.65
CA ASP A 173 1.52 10.43 -12.72
C ASP A 173 1.48 8.91 -12.94
N GLY A 174 0.28 8.33 -12.78
CA GLY A 174 0.01 6.94 -13.08
C GLY A 174 -0.40 6.83 -14.55
N GLU A 175 0.56 6.49 -15.41
CA GLU A 175 0.27 6.14 -16.80
C GLU A 175 -0.80 5.05 -16.86
N GLU A 176 -2.01 5.41 -17.34
CA GLU A 176 -3.10 4.50 -17.67
C GLU A 176 -2.71 3.61 -18.87
N LEU A 177 -1.85 2.62 -18.64
CA LEU A 177 -1.35 1.73 -19.70
C LEU A 177 -2.12 0.41 -19.83
N PHE A 178 -3.24 0.21 -19.12
CA PHE A 178 -3.87 -1.11 -19.04
C PHE A 178 -5.25 -1.28 -19.72
N HIS A 179 -5.74 -0.28 -20.46
CA HIS A 179 -7.00 -0.39 -21.22
C HIS A 179 -6.86 -0.19 -22.75
N SER A 180 -5.64 0.05 -23.24
CA SER A 180 -5.41 0.44 -24.64
C SER A 180 -5.51 -0.71 -25.63
N ASP A 181 -5.10 -1.93 -25.28
CA ASP A 181 -4.91 -3.01 -26.27
C ASP A 181 -6.22 -3.53 -26.91
N ILE A 182 -7.32 -3.56 -26.15
CA ILE A 182 -8.62 -4.01 -26.67
C ILE A 182 -9.27 -2.89 -27.51
N LEU A 183 -9.26 -1.64 -27.02
CA LEU A 183 -9.76 -0.48 -27.77
C LEU A 183 -9.00 -0.23 -29.08
N LEU A 184 -7.68 -0.47 -29.09
CA LEU A 184 -6.83 -0.31 -30.28
C LEU A 184 -7.23 -1.27 -31.42
N SER A 185 -7.83 -2.41 -31.12
CA SER A 185 -8.24 -3.38 -32.14
C SER A 185 -9.49 -2.92 -32.89
N GLU A 186 -10.53 -2.48 -32.18
CA GLU A 186 -11.76 -1.94 -32.76
C GLU A 186 -11.50 -0.63 -33.53
N GLN A 187 -10.64 0.24 -32.99
CA GLN A 187 -10.25 1.48 -33.65
C GLN A 187 -9.47 1.25 -34.96
N LYS A 188 -8.66 0.18 -35.04
CA LYS A 188 -7.94 -0.17 -36.28
C LYS A 188 -8.90 -0.56 -37.40
N GLU A 189 -9.96 -1.31 -37.08
CA GLU A 189 -10.97 -1.70 -38.06
C GLU A 189 -11.74 -0.49 -38.60
N ILE A 190 -12.15 0.43 -37.72
CA ILE A 190 -12.84 1.68 -38.11
C ILE A 190 -11.93 2.53 -39.00
N VAL A 191 -10.66 2.70 -38.64
CA VAL A 191 -9.70 3.46 -39.46
C VAL A 191 -9.50 2.80 -40.82
N GLN A 192 -9.46 1.48 -40.89
CA GLN A 192 -9.33 0.76 -42.16
C GLN A 192 -10.56 0.95 -43.06
N GLN A 193 -11.77 0.88 -42.50
CA GLN A 193 -13.02 1.18 -43.22
C GLN A 193 -13.06 2.63 -43.74
N LEU A 194 -12.62 3.60 -42.93
CA LEU A 194 -12.54 5.01 -43.34
C LEU A 194 -11.53 5.24 -44.47
N LEU A 195 -10.40 4.52 -44.46
CA LEU A 195 -9.42 4.59 -45.54
C LEU A 195 -9.97 4.03 -46.85
N GLU A 196 -10.84 3.02 -46.81
CA GLU A 196 -11.49 2.43 -47.99
C GLU A 196 -12.48 3.38 -48.67
N LEU A 197 -13.11 4.29 -47.92
CA LEU A 197 -13.99 5.33 -48.45
C LEU A 197 -13.27 6.38 -49.31
N ILE A 198 -11.92 6.43 -49.28
CA ILE A 198 -11.14 7.35 -50.11
C ILE A 198 -11.06 6.79 -51.53
N PRO A 199 -11.65 7.46 -52.56
CA PRO A 199 -11.73 6.94 -53.92
C PRO A 199 -10.40 7.01 -54.70
N LYS A 200 -9.43 7.80 -54.22
CA LYS A 200 -8.13 7.97 -54.86
C LYS A 200 -7.05 7.20 -54.08
N GLU A 201 -6.48 6.17 -54.69
CA GLU A 201 -5.41 5.35 -54.08
C GLU A 201 -4.21 6.20 -53.66
N LYS A 202 -3.80 7.16 -54.51
CA LYS A 202 -2.67 8.07 -54.21
C LYS A 202 -2.91 8.91 -52.95
N ASP A 203 -4.15 9.32 -52.69
CA ASP A 203 -4.47 10.15 -51.52
C ASP A 203 -4.54 9.29 -50.25
N ARG A 204 -5.01 8.03 -50.37
CA ARG A 204 -5.00 7.02 -49.30
C ARG A 204 -3.57 6.68 -48.84
N GLU A 205 -2.66 6.47 -49.78
CA GLU A 205 -1.24 6.18 -49.48
C GLU A 205 -0.54 7.36 -48.80
N ILE A 206 -0.82 8.59 -49.23
CA ILE A 206 -0.26 9.80 -48.59
C ILE A 206 -0.69 9.87 -47.11
N ILE A 207 -1.97 9.60 -46.80
CA ILE A 207 -2.45 9.56 -45.41
C ILE A 207 -1.82 8.41 -44.62
N LYS A 208 -1.73 7.21 -45.20
CA LYS A 208 -1.07 6.06 -44.54
C LYS A 208 0.37 6.38 -44.16
N LEU A 209 1.15 6.95 -45.08
CA LEU A 209 2.54 7.35 -44.82
C LEU A 209 2.65 8.51 -43.83
N ARG A 210 1.72 9.46 -43.86
CA ARG A 210 1.73 10.63 -42.96
C ARG A 210 1.49 10.23 -41.51
N PHE A 211 0.52 9.34 -41.27
CA PHE A 211 0.09 8.93 -39.93
C PHE A 211 0.65 7.58 -39.49
N GLY A 212 1.42 6.89 -40.34
CA GLY A 212 2.01 5.59 -40.01
C GLY A 212 1.00 4.44 -39.94
N LEU A 213 -0.13 4.57 -40.64
CA LEU A 213 -1.21 3.58 -40.61
C LEU A 213 -0.78 2.31 -41.37
N GLY A 214 -0.77 1.17 -40.70
CA GLY A 214 -0.31 -0.11 -41.25
C GLY A 214 1.09 -0.55 -40.80
N GLY A 215 1.58 -0.02 -39.67
CA GLY A 215 2.84 -0.47 -39.05
C GLY A 215 4.10 0.20 -39.59
N GLN A 216 3.97 1.33 -40.29
CA GLN A 216 5.10 2.13 -40.77
C GLN A 216 5.28 3.37 -39.88
N ALA A 217 6.51 3.87 -39.77
CA ALA A 217 6.76 5.12 -39.04
C ALA A 217 6.12 6.33 -39.77
N PRO A 218 5.55 7.30 -39.03
CA PRO A 218 4.96 8.50 -39.64
C PRO A 218 6.04 9.34 -40.35
N MET A 219 5.75 9.76 -41.59
CA MET A 219 6.66 10.53 -42.43
C MET A 219 6.34 12.03 -42.45
N LYS A 220 7.39 12.86 -42.60
CA LYS A 220 7.24 14.32 -42.80
C LYS A 220 6.74 14.63 -44.22
N ARG A 221 5.97 15.71 -44.40
CA ARG A 221 5.46 16.14 -45.73
C ARG A 221 6.59 16.29 -46.75
N THR A 222 7.73 16.81 -46.33
CA THR A 222 8.96 16.91 -47.13
C THR A 222 9.46 15.56 -47.65
N GLN A 223 9.42 14.52 -46.83
CA GLN A 223 9.84 13.16 -47.21
C GLN A 223 8.85 12.52 -48.19
N ILE A 224 7.55 12.74 -47.98
CA ILE A 224 6.50 12.26 -48.89
C ILE A 224 6.59 13.02 -50.23
N ALA A 225 6.89 14.33 -50.21
CA ALA A 225 7.07 15.18 -51.39
C ALA A 225 8.21 14.67 -52.27
N LEU A 226 9.34 14.34 -51.65
CA LEU A 226 10.49 13.76 -52.32
C LEU A 226 10.15 12.41 -52.97
N ARG A 227 9.40 11.54 -52.26
CA ARG A 227 9.02 10.20 -52.75
C ARG A 227 8.07 10.24 -53.95
N TYR A 228 7.13 11.18 -53.96
CA TYR A 228 6.17 11.33 -55.06
C TYR A 228 6.58 12.34 -56.13
N GLN A 229 7.75 12.97 -56.00
CA GLN A 229 8.26 14.02 -56.90
C GLN A 229 7.26 15.18 -57.10
N VAL A 230 6.63 15.61 -56.01
CA VAL A 230 5.62 16.68 -55.98
C VAL A 230 6.04 17.73 -54.96
N SER A 231 5.56 18.98 -55.10
CA SER A 231 5.83 20.03 -54.12
C SER A 231 5.20 19.71 -52.76
N GLU A 232 5.84 20.17 -51.68
CA GLU A 232 5.32 20.00 -50.32
C GLU A 232 3.92 20.61 -50.16
N GLU A 233 3.68 21.75 -50.80
CA GLU A 233 2.39 22.43 -50.75
C GLU A 233 1.29 21.62 -51.45
N ALA A 234 1.59 20.91 -52.54
CA ALA A 234 0.63 20.05 -53.20
C ALA A 234 0.26 18.81 -52.35
N ILE A 235 1.19 18.29 -51.54
CA ILE A 235 0.87 17.26 -50.53
C ILE A 235 -0.01 17.83 -49.43
N ARG A 236 0.30 19.03 -48.92
CA ARG A 236 -0.52 19.71 -47.92
C ARG A 236 -1.95 19.92 -48.39
N GLN A 237 -2.13 20.31 -49.66
CA GLN A 237 -3.44 20.48 -50.28
C GLN A 237 -4.18 19.14 -50.41
N ARG A 238 -3.51 18.06 -50.84
CA ARG A 238 -4.11 16.71 -50.91
C ARG A 238 -4.51 16.19 -49.53
N GLU A 239 -3.64 16.35 -48.53
CA GLU A 239 -3.93 16.00 -47.14
C GLU A 239 -5.18 16.73 -46.63
N LYS A 240 -5.22 18.06 -46.78
CA LYS A 240 -6.36 18.89 -46.37
C LYS A 240 -7.65 18.44 -47.07
N ASN A 241 -7.62 18.27 -48.39
CA ASN A 241 -8.80 17.87 -49.16
C ASN A 241 -9.30 16.48 -48.76
N THR A 242 -8.39 15.56 -48.45
CA THR A 242 -8.75 14.19 -48.07
C THR A 242 -9.30 14.15 -46.65
N LEU A 243 -8.70 14.87 -45.69
CA LEU A 243 -9.24 15.02 -44.34
C LEU A 243 -10.61 15.71 -44.32
N SER A 244 -10.80 16.76 -45.13
CA SER A 244 -12.11 17.41 -45.26
C SER A 244 -13.18 16.47 -45.80
N ARG A 245 -12.83 15.59 -46.75
CA ARG A 245 -13.73 14.55 -47.26
C ARG A 245 -14.05 13.49 -46.22
N LEU A 246 -13.03 12.99 -45.50
CA LEU A 246 -13.22 12.04 -44.40
C LEU A 246 -14.15 12.62 -43.32
N ASN A 247 -13.95 13.88 -42.93
CA ASN A 247 -14.82 14.58 -41.98
C ASN A 247 -16.27 14.72 -42.50
N TYR A 248 -16.44 14.98 -43.80
CA TYR A 248 -17.78 15.00 -44.40
C TYR A 248 -18.47 13.62 -44.36
N HIS A 249 -17.73 12.53 -44.61
CA HIS A 249 -18.25 11.17 -44.51
C HIS A 249 -18.56 10.78 -43.06
N LEU A 250 -17.69 11.13 -42.11
CA LEU A 250 -17.87 10.93 -40.67
C LEU A 250 -19.07 11.69 -40.10
N LYS A 251 -19.41 12.86 -40.65
CA LYS A 251 -20.61 13.61 -40.25
C LYS A 251 -21.91 13.06 -40.83
N ARG A 252 -21.82 12.22 -41.85
CA ARG A 252 -22.98 11.74 -42.62
C ARG A 252 -23.33 10.29 -42.31
N GLN A 253 -22.35 9.49 -41.92
CA GLN A 253 -22.54 8.23 -41.23
C GLN A 253 -22.41 8.56 -39.75
N ASP A 254 -23.49 8.45 -38.96
CA ASP A 254 -23.47 8.60 -37.49
C ASP A 254 -22.59 7.51 -36.85
N ILE A 255 -21.28 7.57 -37.09
CA ILE A 255 -20.29 6.85 -36.29
C ILE A 255 -20.14 7.72 -35.06
N HIS A 256 -20.92 7.37 -34.03
CA HIS A 256 -20.92 8.00 -32.72
C HIS A 256 -19.49 8.35 -32.29
N LEU A 257 -19.19 9.65 -32.33
CA LEU A 257 -17.91 10.22 -31.93
C LEU A 257 -17.89 10.48 -30.41
N ASP A 258 -18.73 9.78 -29.64
CA ASP A 258 -18.89 9.94 -28.19
C ASP A 258 -17.64 9.56 -27.40
N ILE A 259 -16.65 8.93 -28.03
CA ILE A 259 -15.40 8.53 -27.39
C ILE A 259 -14.42 9.72 -27.23
N LEU A 260 -14.69 10.88 -27.82
CA LEU A 260 -13.81 12.07 -27.73
C LEU A 260 -14.39 13.23 -26.90
N SER A 261 -15.52 13.02 -26.19
CA SER A 261 -16.11 14.04 -25.32
C SER A 261 -15.56 14.03 -23.88
N ASP A 262 -15.01 12.91 -23.41
CA ASP A 262 -14.67 12.71 -21.99
C ASP A 262 -13.17 12.41 -21.75
N ALA A 263 -12.28 13.18 -22.38
CA ALA A 263 -10.85 13.22 -22.04
C ALA A 263 -10.31 14.65 -22.04
#